data_AF-A0A9P9YCT7-F1
#
_entry.id   AF-A0A9P9YCT7-F1
#
_cell.length_a   1.000
_cell.length_b   1.000
_cell.length_c   1.000
_cell.angle_alpha   90.00
_cell.angle_beta   90.00
_cell.angle_gamma   90.00
#
_symmetry.space_group_name_H-M   'P 1'
#
loop_
_entity.id
_entity.type
_entity.pdbx_description
1 polymer ?
#
loop_
_entity_poly.entity_id
_entity_poly.type
_entity_poly.pdbx_seq_one_letter_code
_entity_poly.pdbx_strand_id
1 'polypeptide(L)'
;MPKFTFTPFPLEAPSTSSSEVEVKFRILEREIRELKGEVVEVKCLMTAMLEANSQMLAILKKMGPADTKLLHKFPLTSIEQLKEVDSQITGNELKYIPLFKTLLEDNLPKNFSRILSPSLMELNYGGTSDREGFASYIHLNETLFESQRRDGYRY
;
A
#
# COMPACT_ATOMS: atom_id res chain seq x y z
N MET A 1 -19.09 -18.45 88.99
CA MET A 1 -19.03 -17.59 87.78
C MET A 1 -17.57 -17.40 87.41
N PRO A 2 -17.12 -17.81 86.22
CA PRO A 2 -15.72 -17.65 85.80
C PRO A 2 -15.44 -16.18 85.42
N LYS A 3 -14.34 -15.63 85.94
CA LYS A 3 -13.87 -14.29 85.58
C LYS A 3 -13.13 -14.38 84.24
N PHE A 4 -13.72 -13.83 83.19
CA PHE A 4 -13.02 -13.65 81.91
C PHE A 4 -12.11 -12.43 81.99
N THR A 5 -10.80 -12.66 82.03
CA THR A 5 -9.79 -11.61 81.82
C THR A 5 -9.50 -11.50 80.33
N PHE A 6 -9.94 -10.41 79.72
CA PHE A 6 -9.51 -10.02 78.38
C PHE A 6 -8.09 -9.46 78.47
N THR A 7 -7.12 -10.15 77.90
CA THR A 7 -5.82 -9.55 77.56
C THR A 7 -6.03 -8.63 76.36
N PRO A 8 -5.66 -7.34 76.43
CA PRO A 8 -5.70 -6.47 75.26
C PRO A 8 -4.78 -7.05 74.18
N PHE A 9 -5.30 -7.24 72.97
CA PHE A 9 -4.44 -7.45 71.81
C PHE A 9 -3.57 -6.20 71.64
N PRO A 10 -2.24 -6.33 71.50
CA PRO A 10 -1.43 -5.19 71.10
C PRO A 10 -1.80 -4.88 69.64
N LEU A 11 -2.58 -3.82 69.43
CA LEU A 11 -2.58 -3.12 68.16
C LEU A 11 -1.27 -2.33 68.10
N GLU A 12 -0.19 -3.01 67.72
CA GLU A 12 0.96 -2.30 67.17
C GLU A 12 0.51 -1.70 65.84
N ALA A 13 0.22 -0.39 65.86
CA ALA A 13 0.11 0.37 64.63
C ALA A 13 1.44 0.21 63.87
N PRO A 14 1.43 -0.10 62.56
CA PRO A 14 2.67 -0.18 61.80
C PRO A 14 3.36 1.18 61.86
N SER A 15 4.42 1.27 62.66
CA SER A 15 5.29 2.44 62.78
C SER A 15 6.18 2.53 61.56
N THR A 16 5.56 2.71 60.39
CA THR A 16 6.27 3.06 59.17
C THR A 16 6.94 4.41 59.45
N SER A 17 8.26 4.38 59.60
CA SER A 17 9.02 5.59 59.91
C SER A 17 8.83 6.62 58.79
N SER A 18 8.74 7.91 59.12
CA SER A 18 8.60 9.00 58.14
C SER A 18 9.63 8.89 56.99
N SER A 19 10.83 8.39 57.30
CA SER A 19 11.91 8.12 56.35
C SER A 19 11.59 7.04 55.32
N GLU A 20 10.87 5.97 55.68
CA GLU A 20 10.48 4.93 54.71
C GLU A 20 9.43 5.44 53.72
N VAL A 21 8.53 6.30 54.17
CA VAL A 21 7.52 6.94 53.31
C VAL A 21 8.20 7.87 52.30
N GLU A 22 9.18 8.65 52.73
CA GLU A 22 9.97 9.53 51.86
C GLU A 22 10.78 8.77 50.80
N VAL A 23 11.36 7.63 51.16
CA VAL A 23 12.09 6.78 50.20
C VAL A 23 11.14 6.21 49.15
N LYS A 24 9.97 5.70 49.56
CA LYS A 24 8.95 5.19 48.62
C LYS A 24 8.44 6.28 47.70
N PHE A 25 8.24 7.50 48.22
CA PHE A 25 7.81 8.63 47.41
C PHE A 25 8.84 8.97 46.32
N ARG A 26 10.13 9.01 46.66
CA ARG A 26 11.21 9.26 45.68
C ARG A 26 11.33 8.17 44.61
N ILE A 27 11.08 6.91 44.97
CA ILE A 27 11.07 5.79 44.00
C ILE A 27 9.90 5.97 43.04
N LEU A 28 8.70 6.24 43.57
CA LEU A 28 7.50 6.45 42.75
C LEU A 28 7.64 7.65 41.81
N GLU A 29 8.25 8.75 42.26
CA GLU A 29 8.55 9.90 41.40
C GLU A 29 9.50 9.57 40.25
N ARG A 30 10.45 8.65 40.47
CA ARG A 30 11.36 8.18 39.43
C ARG A 30 10.61 7.32 38.42
N GLU A 31 9.81 6.36 38.87
CA GLU A 31 9.01 5.50 38.00
C GLU A 31 8.01 6.30 37.17
N ILE A 32 7.35 7.30 37.76
CA ILE A 32 6.44 8.20 37.03
C ILE A 32 7.19 8.96 35.94
N ARG A 33 8.43 9.37 36.20
CA ARG A 33 9.25 10.09 35.21
C ARG A 33 9.66 9.16 34.05
N GLU A 34 10.04 7.94 34.37
CA GLU A 34 10.42 6.91 33.40
C GLU A 34 9.24 6.52 32.51
N LEU A 35 8.10 6.18 33.11
CA LEU A 35 6.86 5.88 32.39
C LEU A 35 6.40 7.04 31.49
N LYS A 36 6.56 8.30 31.94
CA LYS A 36 6.27 9.46 31.10
C LYS A 36 7.19 9.53 29.88
N GLY A 37 8.46 9.16 30.03
CA GLY A 37 9.42 9.05 28.93
C GLY A 37 8.98 8.01 27.91
N GLU A 38 8.70 6.79 28.38
CA GLU A 38 8.22 5.70 27.52
C GLU A 38 6.93 6.06 26.77
N VAL A 39 5.98 6.73 27.43
CA VAL A 39 4.73 7.19 26.80
C VAL A 39 5.01 8.20 25.69
N VAL A 40 5.99 9.07 25.84
CA VAL A 40 6.39 10.02 24.79
C VAL A 40 7.01 9.27 23.61
N GLU A 41 7.88 8.30 23.85
CA GLU A 41 8.49 7.48 22.79
C GLU A 41 7.45 6.68 22.00
N VAL A 42 6.53 6.01 22.71
CA VAL A 42 5.42 5.27 22.09
C VAL A 42 4.55 6.20 21.24
N LYS A 43 4.27 7.41 21.73
CA LYS A 43 3.50 8.40 20.98
C LYS A 43 4.22 8.81 19.69
N CYS A 44 5.52 9.06 19.75
CA CYS A 44 6.33 9.38 18.56
C CYS A 44 6.32 8.23 17.55
N LEU A 45 6.51 6.98 18.01
CA LEU A 45 6.44 5.80 17.14
C LEU A 45 5.06 5.65 16.49
N MET A 46 3.98 5.86 17.25
CA MET A 46 2.62 5.78 16.72
C MET A 46 2.34 6.83 15.65
N THR A 47 2.84 8.07 15.82
CA THR A 47 2.74 9.11 14.80
C THR A 47 3.49 8.73 13.52
N ALA A 48 4.73 8.23 13.65
CA ALA A 48 5.50 7.78 12.49
C ALA A 48 4.83 6.61 11.74
N MET A 49 4.24 5.66 12.47
CA MET A 49 3.47 4.56 11.86
C MET A 49 2.22 5.04 11.13
N LEU A 50 1.49 6.03 11.69
CA LEU A 50 0.33 6.62 11.03
C LEU A 50 0.72 7.33 9.72
N GLU A 51 1.83 8.06 9.72
CA GLU A 51 2.37 8.68 8.51
C GLU A 51 2.75 7.64 7.45
N ALA A 52 3.47 6.58 7.83
CA ALA A 52 3.83 5.49 6.91
C ALA A 52 2.58 4.80 6.31
N ASN A 53 1.57 4.52 7.15
CA ASN A 53 0.31 3.93 6.70
C ASN A 53 -0.44 4.87 5.74
N SER A 54 -0.43 6.18 6.00
CA SER A 54 -1.06 7.16 5.11
C SER A 54 -0.40 7.20 3.72
N GLN A 55 0.93 7.10 3.66
CA GLN A 55 1.68 7.04 2.42
C GLN A 55 1.41 5.73 1.67
N MET A 56 1.37 4.60 2.38
CA MET A 56 1.06 3.30 1.79
C MET A 56 -0.37 3.26 1.22
N LEU A 57 -1.35 3.81 1.94
CA LEU A 57 -2.72 3.94 1.43
C LEU A 57 -2.80 4.86 0.20
N ALA A 58 -2.01 5.92 0.15
CA ALA A 58 -1.93 6.78 -1.04
C ALA A 58 -1.33 6.03 -2.25
N ILE A 59 -0.32 5.19 -2.02
CA ILE A 59 0.28 4.34 -3.06
C ILE A 59 -0.73 3.28 -3.53
N LEU A 60 -1.43 2.60 -2.60
CA LEU A 60 -2.45 1.61 -2.93
C LEU A 60 -3.63 2.20 -3.70
N LYS A 61 -4.06 3.42 -3.36
CA LYS A 61 -5.10 4.14 -4.13
C LYS A 61 -4.65 4.46 -5.56
N LYS A 62 -3.36 4.72 -5.78
CA LYS A 62 -2.80 4.91 -7.13
C LYS A 62 -2.71 3.60 -7.90
N MET A 63 -2.51 2.47 -7.21
CA MET A 63 -2.48 1.12 -7.77
C MET A 63 -3.86 0.47 -7.77
N GLY A 64 -4.91 1.21 -8.14
CA GLY A 64 -6.28 0.70 -8.13
C GLY A 64 -6.40 -0.68 -8.77
N PRO A 65 -7.29 -1.56 -8.26
CA PRO A 65 -7.42 -2.92 -8.77
C PRO A 65 -7.68 -2.88 -10.28
N ALA A 66 -6.93 -3.68 -11.04
CA ALA A 66 -7.15 -3.84 -12.47
C ALA A 66 -8.64 -4.20 -12.66
N ASP A 67 -9.34 -3.41 -13.46
CA ASP A 67 -10.77 -3.59 -13.67
C ASP A 67 -10.96 -4.94 -14.37
N THR A 68 -11.38 -5.97 -13.63
CA THR A 68 -11.46 -7.35 -14.16
C THR A 68 -12.47 -7.46 -15.30
N LYS A 69 -13.35 -6.47 -15.43
CA LYS A 69 -14.26 -6.28 -16.55
C LYS A 69 -13.57 -5.80 -17.83
N LEU A 70 -12.30 -5.40 -17.80
CA LEU A 70 -11.58 -5.05 -19.03
C LEU A 70 -10.75 -6.22 -19.54
N LEU A 71 -10.40 -7.18 -18.68
CA LEU A 71 -9.63 -8.38 -19.07
C LEU A 71 -10.30 -9.19 -20.18
N HIS A 72 -11.64 -9.28 -20.18
CA HIS A 72 -12.37 -10.04 -21.21
C HIS A 72 -12.40 -9.37 -22.59
N LYS A 73 -11.93 -8.12 -22.70
CA LYS A 73 -11.76 -7.46 -24.01
C LYS A 73 -10.47 -7.87 -24.72
N PHE A 74 -9.57 -8.59 -24.03
CA PHE A 74 -8.28 -9.00 -24.57
C PHE A 74 -8.22 -10.53 -24.73
N PRO A 75 -7.50 -11.05 -25.75
CA PRO A 75 -6.70 -10.31 -26.72
C PRO A 75 -7.54 -9.66 -27.83
N LEU A 76 -7.07 -8.55 -28.38
CA LEU A 76 -7.69 -7.88 -29.52
C LEU A 76 -7.44 -8.69 -30.79
N THR A 77 -8.52 -8.96 -31.53
CA THR A 77 -8.54 -9.86 -32.69
C THR A 77 -8.72 -9.14 -34.01
N SER A 78 -9.25 -7.92 -33.99
CA SER A 78 -9.51 -7.12 -35.20
C SER A 78 -9.02 -5.69 -35.08
N ILE A 79 -8.87 -5.03 -36.24
CA ILE A 79 -8.45 -3.62 -36.33
C ILE A 79 -9.50 -2.70 -35.71
N GLU A 80 -10.78 -3.05 -35.84
CA GLU A 80 -11.90 -2.30 -35.28
C GLU A 80 -11.84 -2.31 -33.75
N GLN A 81 -11.54 -3.47 -33.14
CA GLN A 81 -11.33 -3.58 -31.70
C GLN A 81 -10.12 -2.75 -31.25
N LEU A 82 -9.07 -2.69 -32.06
CA LEU A 82 -7.89 -1.88 -31.79
C LEU A 82 -8.21 -0.38 -31.78
N LYS A 83 -8.98 0.10 -32.76
CA LYS A 83 -9.47 1.48 -32.82
C LYS A 83 -10.39 1.82 -31.66
N GLU A 84 -11.31 0.91 -31.33
CA GLU A 84 -12.24 1.10 -30.22
C GLU A 84 -11.50 1.22 -28.90
N VAL A 85 -10.54 0.32 -28.63
CA VAL A 85 -9.76 0.34 -27.40
C VAL A 85 -8.85 1.57 -27.33
N ASP A 86 -8.17 1.95 -28.41
CA ASP A 86 -7.36 3.18 -28.42
C ASP A 86 -8.19 4.42 -28.07
N SER A 87 -9.39 4.54 -28.65
CA SER A 87 -10.32 5.63 -28.32
C SER A 87 -10.86 5.55 -26.89
N GLN A 88 -11.02 4.36 -26.31
CA GLN A 88 -11.46 4.19 -24.92
C GLN A 88 -10.36 4.50 -23.92
N ILE A 89 -9.10 4.31 -24.30
CA ILE A 89 -7.93 4.63 -23.49
C ILE A 89 -7.79 6.14 -23.35
N THR A 90 -8.10 6.91 -24.39
CA THR A 90 -8.10 8.38 -24.35
C THR A 90 -8.95 8.89 -23.18
N GLY A 91 -8.33 9.55 -22.21
CA GLY A 91 -8.96 10.08 -21.00
C GLY A 91 -9.25 9.04 -19.90
N ASN A 92 -8.84 7.78 -20.07
CA ASN A 92 -8.95 6.70 -19.08
C ASN A 92 -7.64 5.92 -18.90
N GLU A 93 -6.50 6.50 -19.25
CA GLU A 93 -5.18 5.85 -19.30
C GLU A 93 -4.84 5.19 -17.95
N LEU A 94 -5.15 5.87 -16.84
CA LEU A 94 -4.91 5.38 -15.47
C LEU A 94 -5.63 4.07 -15.14
N LYS A 95 -6.70 3.70 -15.86
CA LYS A 95 -7.39 2.41 -15.70
C LYS A 95 -6.71 1.29 -16.47
N TYR A 96 -6.16 1.60 -17.64
CA TYR A 96 -5.55 0.63 -18.54
C TYR A 96 -4.08 0.33 -18.19
N ILE A 97 -3.35 1.28 -17.60
CA ILE A 97 -1.98 1.06 -17.09
C ILE A 97 -1.89 -0.17 -16.15
N PRO A 98 -2.66 -0.26 -15.04
CA PRO A 98 -2.59 -1.40 -14.14
C PRO A 98 -3.07 -2.70 -14.82
N LEU A 99 -4.05 -2.61 -15.73
CA LEU A 99 -4.53 -3.75 -16.52
C LEU A 99 -3.43 -4.34 -17.40
N PHE A 100 -2.73 -3.51 -18.18
CA PHE A 100 -1.62 -3.95 -19.02
C PHE A 100 -0.45 -4.48 -18.21
N LYS A 101 -0.18 -3.88 -17.04
CA LYS A 101 0.82 -4.40 -16.10
C LYS A 101 0.47 -5.82 -15.63
N THR A 102 -0.81 -6.10 -15.35
CA THR A 102 -1.28 -7.45 -15.01
C THR A 102 -1.22 -8.40 -16.19
N LEU A 103 -1.54 -7.96 -17.41
CA LEU A 103 -1.51 -8.82 -18.60
C LEU A 103 -0.09 -9.18 -19.02
N LEU A 104 0.84 -8.22 -18.98
CA LEU A 104 2.21 -8.38 -19.47
C LEU A 104 3.18 -8.95 -18.44
N GLU A 105 2.91 -8.75 -17.15
CA GLU A 105 3.81 -9.14 -16.05
C GLU A 105 5.25 -8.68 -16.33
N ASP A 106 6.27 -9.46 -15.94
CA ASP A 106 7.69 -9.14 -16.18
C ASP A 106 8.22 -9.63 -17.54
N ASN A 107 7.38 -10.23 -18.39
CA ASN A 107 7.83 -10.89 -19.63
C ASN A 107 7.03 -10.45 -20.86
N LEU A 108 7.30 -9.21 -21.30
CA LEU A 108 6.63 -8.58 -22.43
C LEU A 108 6.58 -9.46 -23.69
N PRO A 109 7.69 -10.02 -24.21
CA PRO A 109 7.65 -10.75 -25.48
C PRO A 109 6.77 -12.00 -25.44
N LYS A 110 6.68 -12.66 -24.28
CA LYS A 110 5.86 -13.87 -24.10
C LYS A 110 4.39 -13.56 -23.84
N ASN A 111 4.12 -12.44 -23.18
CA ASN A 111 2.78 -12.09 -22.73
C ASN A 111 2.08 -11.08 -23.65
N PHE A 112 2.76 -10.54 -24.67
CA PHE A 112 2.16 -9.58 -25.61
C PHE A 112 0.96 -10.16 -26.36
N SER A 113 0.95 -11.49 -26.60
CA SER A 113 -0.18 -12.20 -27.20
C SER A 113 -1.45 -12.17 -26.35
N ARG A 114 -1.35 -11.81 -25.07
CA ARG A 114 -2.50 -11.59 -24.18
C ARG A 114 -3.18 -10.26 -24.43
N ILE A 115 -2.52 -9.31 -25.11
CA ILE A 115 -3.09 -8.00 -25.47
C ILE A 115 -3.51 -8.00 -26.94
N LEU A 116 -2.63 -8.43 -27.83
CA LEU A 116 -2.89 -8.47 -29.26
C LEU A 116 -2.80 -9.89 -29.77
N SER A 117 -3.80 -10.31 -30.53
CA SER A 117 -3.73 -11.58 -31.25
C SER A 117 -2.55 -11.58 -32.24
N PRO A 118 -1.94 -12.74 -32.51
CA PRO A 118 -0.86 -12.86 -33.50
C PRO A 118 -1.23 -12.31 -34.88
N SER A 119 -2.50 -12.42 -35.29
CA SER A 119 -3.00 -11.87 -36.56
C SER A 119 -2.90 -10.34 -36.64
N LEU A 120 -2.97 -9.63 -35.52
CA LEU A 120 -2.74 -8.19 -35.48
C LEU A 120 -1.25 -7.83 -35.37
N MET A 121 -0.38 -8.76 -34.97
CA MET A 121 1.07 -8.53 -34.97
C MET A 121 1.67 -8.51 -36.39
N GLU A 122 0.92 -8.97 -37.39
CA GLU A 122 1.26 -8.83 -38.81
C GLU A 122 1.08 -7.39 -39.33
N LEU A 123 0.49 -6.49 -38.52
CA LEU A 123 0.46 -5.07 -38.82
C LEU A 123 1.89 -4.53 -38.84
N ASN A 124 2.26 -3.89 -39.94
CA ASN A 124 3.53 -3.18 -40.02
C ASN A 124 3.52 -2.01 -39.03
N TYR A 125 4.54 -1.88 -38.18
CA TYR A 125 4.60 -0.82 -37.18
C TYR A 125 4.48 0.57 -37.82
N GLY A 126 5.19 0.80 -38.93
CA GLY A 126 5.16 2.05 -39.68
C GLY A 126 4.05 2.17 -40.73
N GLY A 127 3.23 1.13 -40.93
CA GLY A 127 2.29 1.04 -42.04
C GLY A 127 2.97 0.77 -43.39
N THR A 128 2.17 0.44 -44.41
CA THR A 128 2.64 0.33 -45.79
C THR A 128 1.53 0.75 -46.72
N SER A 129 1.81 1.77 -47.56
CA SER A 129 1.05 2.36 -48.67
C SER A 129 -0.46 2.58 -48.47
N ASP A 130 -1.23 1.55 -48.14
CA ASP A 130 -2.70 1.58 -47.98
C ASP A 130 -3.17 1.02 -46.63
N ARG A 131 -2.27 0.61 -45.74
CA ARG A 131 -2.60 0.04 -44.42
C ARG A 131 -2.10 0.92 -43.29
N GLU A 132 -2.99 1.17 -42.34
CA GLU A 132 -2.73 1.90 -41.11
C GLU A 132 -1.72 1.12 -40.24
N GLY A 133 -0.67 1.81 -39.79
CA GLY A 133 0.39 1.21 -38.99
C GLY A 133 0.00 1.07 -37.52
N PHE A 134 0.68 0.17 -36.80
CA PHE A 134 0.48 0.04 -35.36
C PHE A 134 0.87 1.34 -34.59
N ALA A 135 1.76 2.15 -35.16
CA ALA A 135 2.12 3.45 -34.60
C ALA A 135 0.95 4.46 -34.54
N SER A 136 -0.11 4.27 -35.33
CA SER A 136 -1.28 5.15 -35.33
C SER A 136 -2.12 5.06 -34.04
N TYR A 137 -1.98 3.98 -33.26
CA TYR A 137 -2.69 3.77 -32.00
C TYR A 137 -1.90 4.38 -30.83
N ILE A 138 -1.80 5.70 -30.83
CA ILE A 138 -0.90 6.46 -29.95
C ILE A 138 -1.22 6.22 -28.47
N HIS A 139 -2.49 6.28 -28.08
CA HIS A 139 -2.90 6.17 -26.68
C HIS A 139 -2.64 4.76 -26.15
N LEU A 140 -2.91 3.74 -26.96
CA LEU A 140 -2.58 2.35 -26.65
C LEU A 140 -1.07 2.19 -26.45
N ASN A 141 -0.27 2.72 -27.37
CA ASN A 141 1.19 2.64 -27.31
C ASN A 141 1.78 3.36 -26.08
N GLU A 142 1.32 4.58 -25.80
CA GLU A 142 1.74 5.35 -24.63
C GLU A 142 1.34 4.65 -23.33
N THR A 143 0.13 4.11 -23.26
CA THR A 143 -0.36 3.40 -22.07
C THR A 143 0.39 2.08 -21.85
N LEU A 144 0.69 1.35 -22.93
CA LEU A 144 1.56 0.16 -22.88
C LEU A 144 2.95 0.52 -22.37
N PHE A 145 3.56 1.58 -22.92
CA PHE A 145 4.86 2.07 -22.47
C PHE A 145 4.86 2.44 -20.99
N GLU A 146 3.90 3.24 -20.55
CA GLU A 146 3.76 3.65 -19.14
C GLU A 146 3.50 2.45 -18.21
N SER A 147 2.78 1.42 -18.66
CA SER A 147 2.57 0.20 -17.87
C SER A 147 3.85 -0.57 -17.57
N GLN A 148 4.85 -0.46 -18.46
CA GLN A 148 6.13 -1.16 -18.37
C GLN A 148 7.26 -0.26 -17.86
N ARG A 149 7.00 1.05 -17.71
CA ARG A 149 7.98 2.00 -17.20
C ARG A 149 8.34 1.64 -15.77
N ARG A 150 9.61 1.24 -15.55
CA ARG A 150 10.16 0.99 -14.22
C ARG A 150 10.85 2.26 -13.73
N ASP A 151 10.46 2.74 -12.54
CA ASP A 151 11.14 3.86 -11.90
C ASP A 151 12.63 3.52 -11.71
N GLY A 152 13.51 4.38 -12.24
CA GLY A 152 14.96 4.24 -12.16
C GLY A 152 15.67 3.80 -13.45
N TYR A 153 14.95 3.37 -14.48
CA TYR A 153 15.52 3.18 -15.81
C TYR A 153 15.31 4.44 -16.66
N ARG A 154 16.30 5.33 -16.66
CA ARG A 154 16.46 6.35 -17.72
C ARG A 154 17.44 5.79 -18.75
N TYR A 155 17.05 5.82 -20.02
CA TYR A 155 17.94 5.55 -21.15
C TYR A 155 19.16 6.49 -21.15
#